data_AF-A0A3R9VNK7-F1
#
_entry.id   AF-A0A3R9VNK7-F1
#
_cell.length_a   1.000
_cell.length_b   1.000
_cell.length_c   1.000
_cell.angle_alpha   90.00
_cell.angle_beta   90.00
_cell.angle_gamma   90.00
#
_symmetry.space_group_name_H-M   'P 1'
#
loop_
_entity.id
_entity.type
_entity.pdbx_description
1 polymer ?
#
loop_
_entity_poly.entity_id
_entity_poly.type
_entity_poly.pdbx_seq_one_letter_code
_entity_poly.pdbx_strand_id
1 'polypeptide(L)'
;MEDAKGRLVRDNPLAQDIAVEGVLQPLTVVPLTVVHENGHPDCALLIAADGSSRISAVHELLDYQPSRIAYEWGADDRKFRGEISRWARLVRKQGWPGLTEDERSKVRALSVPARVVVGFRPDTRTGQMFHTAVRNFIGLTHIRPPRPYGPAVENEAKADAVLDSLAEPGRSATAHITETEKRWFSGTISREEVKAAGLSHELDIRAEEIVRSLLGGGIRTARRVNEGIRSLTAKQRPKREERVDVAVELILRPVRTGLSDDAKFVRPRRAVLQRAYRLPEIEELRTEVRWEEPGAGGHALEKLRDAALAEADRGLGDNGRLGPAQTELAVKAAYHMAMAEPMALQREVFGGGEEEDDRGAATVLRAMLSRRRGILQAYEAVRAGRAGERLHEVDESGSPLLTAEGRPRVLTDALVRHAYSGGPVPLEDSRVGGKAASVSWACVRESVDRLRRDVDGMAGVPVEEGGASFVAQDGWDPAQVKEVRDALDRVSRRIAGWADRAEERAEAVAAES
;
A
#
# COMPACT_ATOMS: atom_id res chain seq x y z
N MET A 1 39.83 2.82 -9.44
CA MET A 1 39.29 4.20 -9.38
C MET A 1 38.91 4.74 -10.76
N GLU A 2 39.72 4.50 -11.80
CA GLU A 2 39.47 5.05 -13.15
C GLU A 2 38.22 4.48 -13.85
N ASP A 3 37.95 3.17 -13.74
CA ASP A 3 36.73 2.55 -14.29
C ASP A 3 35.44 3.12 -13.64
N ALA A 4 35.49 3.45 -12.35
CA ALA A 4 34.37 4.09 -11.64
C ALA A 4 34.16 5.55 -12.10
N LYS A 5 35.24 6.30 -12.35
CA LYS A 5 35.19 7.67 -12.90
C LYS A 5 34.54 7.67 -14.28
N GLY A 6 34.96 6.78 -15.18
CA GLY A 6 34.43 6.67 -16.53
C GLY A 6 32.93 6.35 -16.58
N ARG A 7 32.45 5.46 -15.71
CA ARG A 7 31.01 5.15 -15.60
C ARG A 7 30.17 6.34 -15.12
N LEU A 8 30.63 7.04 -14.07
CA LEU A 8 29.90 8.16 -13.48
C LEU A 8 29.76 9.37 -14.42
N VAL A 9 30.77 9.63 -15.24
CA VAL A 9 30.74 10.70 -16.26
C VAL A 9 29.74 10.36 -17.36
N ARG A 10 29.73 9.11 -17.83
CA ARG A 10 28.80 8.65 -18.88
C ARG A 10 27.34 8.74 -18.44
N ASP A 11 27.07 8.38 -17.19
CA ASP A 11 25.70 8.29 -16.69
C ASP A 11 25.16 9.65 -16.20
N ASN A 12 26.02 10.67 -16.01
CA ASN A 12 25.62 12.04 -15.62
C ASN A 12 26.63 13.11 -16.13
N PRO A 13 26.45 13.63 -17.36
CA PRO A 13 27.44 14.49 -18.02
C PRO A 13 27.37 15.95 -17.52
N LEU A 14 27.93 16.21 -16.33
CA LEU A 14 27.95 17.55 -15.69
C LEU A 14 29.12 18.45 -16.13
N ALA A 15 30.03 17.95 -16.97
CA ALA A 15 31.27 18.65 -17.31
C ALA A 15 31.03 19.98 -18.05
N GLN A 16 29.98 20.05 -18.88
CA GLN A 16 29.65 21.27 -19.63
C GLN A 16 29.17 22.39 -18.70
N ASP A 17 28.27 22.07 -17.77
CA ASP A 17 27.73 23.06 -16.81
C ASP A 17 28.84 23.57 -15.87
N ILE A 18 29.70 22.67 -15.38
CA ILE A 18 30.82 23.02 -14.50
C ILE A 18 31.87 23.87 -15.24
N ALA A 19 32.09 23.65 -16.53
CA ALA A 19 32.98 24.48 -17.33
C ALA A 19 32.49 25.94 -17.43
N VAL A 20 31.18 26.15 -17.46
CA VAL A 20 30.57 27.49 -17.57
C VAL A 20 30.47 28.17 -16.21
N GLU A 21 30.03 27.47 -15.17
CA GLU A 21 29.64 28.07 -13.89
C GLU A 21 30.54 27.68 -12.70
N GLY A 22 31.38 26.67 -12.86
CA GLY A 22 32.09 26.03 -11.74
C GLY A 22 31.16 25.18 -10.87
N VAL A 23 31.68 24.67 -9.75
CA VAL A 23 30.85 23.92 -8.79
C VAL A 23 30.20 24.90 -7.82
N LEU A 24 28.91 25.17 -8.02
CA LEU A 24 28.17 26.13 -7.18
C LEU A 24 27.68 25.54 -5.86
N GLN A 25 27.25 24.28 -5.86
CA GLN A 25 26.69 23.65 -4.67
C GLN A 25 27.78 22.95 -3.84
N PRO A 26 27.82 23.19 -2.51
CA PRO A 26 28.82 22.55 -1.66
C PRO A 26 28.66 21.03 -1.59
N LEU A 27 29.79 20.33 -1.61
CA LEU A 27 29.91 18.89 -1.40
C LEU A 27 30.06 18.56 0.09
N THR A 28 29.48 17.47 0.55
CA THR A 28 29.85 16.91 1.87
C THR A 28 31.07 16.03 1.71
N VAL A 29 32.11 16.30 2.49
CA VAL A 29 33.36 15.56 2.45
C VAL A 29 33.68 14.96 3.82
N VAL A 30 34.18 13.72 3.80
CA VAL A 30 34.51 12.94 5.00
C VAL A 30 35.93 12.39 4.92
N PRO A 31 36.65 12.28 6.05
CA PRO A 31 37.94 11.62 6.08
C PRO A 31 37.76 10.10 5.89
N LEU A 32 38.55 9.52 5.00
CA LEU A 32 38.69 8.09 4.79
C LEU A 32 40.17 7.72 4.95
N THR A 33 40.47 6.67 5.70
CA THR A 33 41.82 6.07 5.71
C THR A 33 41.80 4.84 4.82
N VAL A 34 42.65 4.83 3.80
CA VAL A 34 42.89 3.69 2.92
C VAL A 34 44.02 2.87 3.50
N VAL A 35 43.72 1.63 3.88
CA VAL A 35 44.70 0.65 4.38
C VAL A 35 45.06 -0.28 3.23
N HIS A 36 46.35 -0.44 2.99
CA HIS A 36 46.86 -1.18 1.84
C HIS A 36 47.37 -2.57 2.25
N GLU A 37 46.74 -3.63 1.73
CA GLU A 37 47.14 -5.02 2.03
C GLU A 37 48.55 -5.37 1.52
N ASN A 38 49.05 -4.65 0.52
CA ASN A 38 50.36 -4.86 -0.10
C ASN A 38 51.52 -4.15 0.64
N GLY A 39 51.28 -3.59 1.83
CA GLY A 39 52.31 -2.94 2.64
C GLY A 39 52.68 -1.52 2.20
N HIS A 40 51.96 -0.93 1.25
CA HIS A 40 52.05 0.52 1.03
C HIS A 40 51.59 1.31 2.27
N PRO A 41 52.13 2.52 2.52
CA PRO A 41 51.71 3.32 3.66
C PRO A 41 50.22 3.66 3.61
N ASP A 42 49.56 3.62 4.76
CA ASP A 42 48.18 4.07 4.92
C ASP A 42 48.02 5.52 4.45
N CYS A 43 46.92 5.80 3.74
CA CYS A 43 46.68 7.11 3.16
C CYS A 43 45.38 7.71 3.69
N ALA A 44 45.47 8.87 4.32
CA ALA A 44 44.30 9.64 4.75
C ALA A 44 43.84 10.55 3.61
N LEU A 45 42.64 10.29 3.10
CA LEU A 45 42.01 11.02 2.00
C LEU A 45 40.76 11.75 2.49
N LEU A 46 40.55 12.94 1.95
CA LEU A 46 39.27 13.62 2.08
C LEU A 46 38.42 13.22 0.87
N ILE A 47 37.38 12.42 1.11
CA ILE A 47 36.52 11.89 0.04
C ILE A 47 35.19 12.61 0.01
N ALA A 48 34.64 12.78 -1.19
CA ALA A 48 33.29 13.28 -1.38
C ALA A 48 32.29 12.19 -0.98
N ALA A 49 31.55 12.45 0.10
CA ALA A 49 30.50 11.58 0.58
C ALA A 49 29.23 11.72 -0.28
N ASP A 50 29.03 12.90 -0.87
CA ASP A 50 28.05 13.19 -1.91
C ASP A 50 28.70 13.86 -3.14
N GLY A 51 27.96 13.95 -4.25
CA GLY A 51 28.41 14.66 -5.45
C GLY A 51 29.65 14.08 -6.13
N SER A 52 29.78 12.75 -6.10
CA SER A 52 30.82 12.00 -6.83
C SER A 52 30.87 12.30 -8.33
N SER A 53 29.72 12.53 -8.98
CA SER A 53 29.66 12.95 -10.40
C SER A 53 30.27 14.34 -10.61
N ARG A 54 30.04 15.28 -9.68
CA ARG A 54 30.60 16.65 -9.76
C ARG A 54 32.12 16.63 -9.65
N ILE A 55 32.67 15.89 -8.69
CA ILE A 55 34.12 15.82 -8.53
C ILE A 55 34.79 15.04 -9.67
N SER A 56 34.11 14.02 -10.22
CA SER A 56 34.59 13.27 -11.38
C SER A 56 34.69 14.15 -12.62
N ALA A 57 33.67 15.00 -12.86
CA ALA A 57 33.67 15.98 -13.94
C ALA A 57 34.74 17.07 -13.75
N VAL A 58 34.96 17.55 -12.52
CA VAL A 58 36.07 18.48 -12.20
C VAL A 58 37.42 17.84 -12.53
N HIS A 59 37.64 16.59 -12.13
CA HIS A 59 38.88 15.86 -12.45
C HIS A 59 39.05 15.63 -13.95
N GLU A 60 37.97 15.51 -14.71
CA GLU A 60 38.04 15.41 -16.17
C GLU A 60 38.39 16.74 -16.82
N LEU A 61 37.70 17.84 -16.45
CA LEU A 61 37.98 19.19 -16.96
C LEU A 61 39.41 19.64 -16.70
N LEU A 62 39.94 19.32 -15.52
CA LEU A 62 41.31 19.66 -15.13
C LEU A 62 42.36 18.68 -15.68
N ASP A 63 41.94 17.58 -16.31
CA ASP A 63 42.80 16.46 -16.71
C ASP A 63 43.63 15.90 -15.53
N TYR A 64 42.97 15.78 -14.38
CA TYR A 64 43.57 15.22 -13.17
C TYR A 64 43.18 13.75 -13.00
N GLN A 65 44.20 12.93 -12.77
CA GLN A 65 44.02 11.53 -12.43
C GLN A 65 43.76 11.38 -10.92
N PRO A 66 42.72 10.63 -10.49
CA PRO A 66 42.42 10.44 -9.08
C PRO A 66 43.59 9.84 -8.28
N SER A 67 44.35 8.93 -8.89
CA SER A 67 45.55 8.30 -8.30
C SER A 67 46.64 9.34 -7.98
N ARG A 68 46.87 10.28 -8.90
CA ARG A 68 47.82 11.38 -8.71
C ARG A 68 47.42 12.29 -7.55
N ILE A 69 46.14 12.64 -7.47
CA ILE A 69 45.61 13.47 -6.38
C ILE A 69 45.79 12.75 -5.04
N ALA A 70 45.37 11.48 -4.97
CA ALA A 70 45.39 10.69 -3.75
C ALA A 70 46.81 10.41 -3.24
N TYR A 71 47.73 10.03 -4.12
CA TYR A 71 49.03 9.50 -3.71
C TYR A 71 50.21 10.42 -3.97
N GLU A 72 50.23 11.19 -5.06
CA GLU A 72 51.34 12.10 -5.33
C GLU A 72 51.16 13.44 -4.60
N TRP A 73 49.99 14.05 -4.73
CA TRP A 73 49.73 15.36 -4.13
C TRP A 73 49.33 15.25 -2.65
N GLY A 74 48.64 14.17 -2.27
CA GLY A 74 48.35 13.88 -0.86
C GLY A 74 49.60 13.67 0.00
N ALA A 75 50.68 13.14 -0.60
CA ALA A 75 51.94 12.89 0.10
C ALA A 75 52.96 14.05 0.00
N ASP A 76 52.84 14.94 -0.99
CA ASP A 76 53.81 16.01 -1.28
C ASP A 76 53.10 17.37 -1.47
N ASP A 77 52.98 18.10 -0.36
CA ASP A 77 52.38 19.44 -0.30
C ASP A 77 53.08 20.45 -1.23
N ARG A 78 54.38 20.27 -1.53
CA ARG A 78 55.11 21.16 -2.44
C ARG A 78 54.58 21.00 -3.87
N LYS A 79 54.30 19.78 -4.32
CA LYS A 79 53.71 19.53 -5.64
C LYS A 79 52.31 20.12 -5.74
N PHE A 80 51.48 19.93 -4.71
CA PHE A 80 50.13 20.49 -4.67
C PHE A 80 50.14 22.02 -4.74
N ARG A 81 50.94 22.69 -3.90
CA ARG A 81 51.10 24.16 -3.94
C ARG A 81 51.68 24.66 -5.26
N GLY A 82 52.55 23.87 -5.89
CA GLY A 82 53.11 24.16 -7.22
C GLY A 82 52.03 24.25 -8.28
N GLU A 83 51.08 23.32 -8.26
CA GLU A 83 49.95 23.30 -9.18
C GLU A 83 48.99 24.49 -8.97
N ILE A 84 48.65 24.80 -7.72
CA ILE A 84 47.86 26.01 -7.39
C ILE A 84 48.57 27.28 -7.87
N SER A 85 49.90 27.36 -7.63
CA SER A 85 50.72 28.51 -8.03
C SER A 85 50.83 28.65 -9.55
N ARG A 86 50.72 27.56 -10.32
CA ARG A 86 50.67 27.60 -11.79
C ARG A 86 49.44 28.37 -12.26
N TRP A 87 48.26 27.99 -11.78
CA TRP A 87 47.00 28.62 -12.13
C TRP A 87 46.90 30.07 -11.61
N ALA A 88 47.31 30.31 -10.36
CA ALA A 88 47.31 31.65 -9.78
C ALA A 88 48.25 32.63 -10.50
N ARG A 89 49.35 32.14 -11.10
CA ARG A 89 50.24 32.95 -11.95
C ARG A 89 49.64 33.22 -13.32
N LEU A 90 49.00 32.22 -13.93
CA LEU A 90 48.33 32.37 -15.22
C LEU A 90 47.27 33.48 -15.17
N VAL A 91 46.36 33.39 -14.20
CA VAL A 91 45.28 34.39 -14.00
C VAL A 91 45.86 35.78 -13.71
N ARG A 92 46.90 35.90 -12.88
CA ARG A 92 47.55 37.18 -12.59
C ARG A 92 48.25 37.79 -13.81
N LYS A 93 48.87 36.96 -14.67
CA LYS A 93 49.64 37.43 -15.82
C LYS A 93 48.75 37.88 -16.98
N GLN A 94 47.69 37.12 -17.28
CA GLN A 94 46.85 37.36 -18.45
C GLN A 94 45.58 38.17 -18.13
N GLY A 95 45.14 38.15 -16.87
CA GLY A 95 43.84 38.70 -16.47
C GLY A 95 42.69 37.85 -17.00
N TRP A 96 41.51 37.96 -16.38
CA TRP A 96 40.33 37.16 -16.76
C TRP A 96 39.93 37.29 -18.24
N PRO A 97 39.91 38.50 -18.85
CA PRO A 97 39.57 38.65 -20.27
C PRO A 97 40.62 38.05 -21.22
N GLY A 98 41.87 37.89 -20.76
CA GLY A 98 42.99 37.38 -21.55
C GLY A 98 43.11 35.86 -21.59
N LEU A 99 42.30 35.15 -20.77
CA LEU A 99 42.26 33.69 -20.76
C LEU A 99 41.42 33.14 -21.93
N THR A 100 41.86 32.03 -22.50
CA THR A 100 41.06 31.23 -23.45
C THR A 100 39.84 30.62 -22.74
N GLU A 101 38.82 30.18 -23.50
CA GLU A 101 37.62 29.58 -22.89
C GLU A 101 37.92 28.27 -22.14
N ASP A 102 38.85 27.47 -22.64
CA ASP A 102 39.34 26.26 -21.96
C ASP A 102 40.03 26.60 -20.63
N GLU A 103 40.89 27.63 -20.62
CA GLU A 103 41.54 28.09 -19.39
C GLU A 103 40.54 28.68 -18.40
N ARG A 104 39.54 29.45 -18.86
CA ARG A 104 38.46 29.95 -18.00
C ARG A 104 37.67 28.81 -17.37
N SER A 105 37.35 27.78 -18.15
CA SER A 105 36.63 26.60 -17.68
C SER A 105 37.42 25.86 -16.60
N LYS A 106 38.72 25.64 -16.81
CA LYS A 106 39.61 25.02 -15.83
C LYS A 106 39.72 25.87 -14.57
N VAL A 107 39.91 27.17 -14.69
CA VAL A 107 40.03 28.09 -13.53
C VAL A 107 38.76 28.07 -12.67
N ARG A 108 37.56 28.02 -13.26
CA ARG A 108 36.29 27.88 -12.51
C ARG A 108 36.19 26.55 -11.75
N ALA A 109 36.74 25.47 -12.32
CA ALA A 109 36.72 24.14 -11.72
C ALA A 109 37.78 23.93 -10.61
N LEU A 110 38.75 24.83 -10.44
CA LEU A 110 39.83 24.69 -9.44
C LEU A 110 39.35 24.76 -7.99
N SER A 111 38.19 25.37 -7.75
CA SER A 111 37.64 25.54 -6.41
C SER A 111 36.30 24.82 -6.31
N VAL A 112 36.13 24.04 -5.26
CA VAL A 112 34.88 23.35 -4.96
C VAL A 112 34.46 23.70 -3.54
N PRO A 113 33.29 24.33 -3.33
CA PRO A 113 32.75 24.55 -2.00
C PRO A 113 32.53 23.20 -1.28
N ALA A 114 32.92 23.10 -0.02
CA ALA A 114 32.84 21.84 0.74
C ALA A 114 32.35 22.06 2.18
N ARG A 115 31.55 21.10 2.66
CA ARG A 115 31.18 20.89 4.07
C ARG A 115 32.01 19.74 4.61
N VAL A 116 32.95 20.05 5.48
CA VAL A 116 33.86 19.05 6.06
C VAL A 116 33.28 18.48 7.35
N VAL A 117 33.15 17.17 7.43
CA VAL A 117 32.78 16.49 8.67
C VAL A 117 34.02 16.34 9.56
N VAL A 118 34.10 17.17 10.60
CA VAL A 118 35.27 17.25 11.50
C VAL A 118 35.24 16.27 12.67
N GLY A 119 34.11 15.61 12.91
CA GLY A 119 33.98 14.66 14.01
C GLY A 119 32.60 14.05 14.11
N PHE A 120 32.53 12.95 14.86
CA PHE A 120 31.31 12.21 15.12
C PHE A 120 31.26 11.81 16.59
N ARG A 121 30.16 12.15 17.24
CA ARG A 121 29.87 11.72 18.61
C ARG A 121 28.66 10.79 18.56
N PRO A 122 28.84 9.47 18.70
CA PRO A 122 27.71 8.55 18.72
C PRO A 122 26.82 8.82 19.93
N ASP A 123 25.50 8.74 19.74
CA ASP A 123 24.59 8.62 20.86
C ASP A 123 24.73 7.20 21.44
N THR A 124 25.16 7.12 22.70
CA THR A 124 25.36 5.85 23.43
C THR A 124 24.08 5.03 23.51
N ARG A 125 22.91 5.64 23.30
CA ARG A 125 21.61 4.98 23.29
C ARG A 125 21.30 4.27 21.98
N THR A 126 21.83 4.74 20.86
CA THR A 126 21.53 4.24 19.51
C THR A 126 22.66 3.39 18.95
N GLY A 127 23.88 3.50 19.47
CA GLY A 127 25.03 2.73 18.98
C GLY A 127 25.36 2.99 17.51
N GLN A 128 24.87 4.10 16.96
CA GLN A 128 25.01 4.39 15.54
C GLN A 128 26.48 4.55 15.14
N MET A 129 26.88 3.87 14.06
CA MET A 129 28.24 3.97 13.51
C MET A 129 28.37 5.20 12.61
N PHE A 130 29.59 5.73 12.50
CA PHE A 130 29.87 6.95 11.73
C PHE A 130 29.41 6.87 10.27
N HIS A 131 29.69 5.76 9.58
CA HIS A 131 29.30 5.56 8.19
C HIS A 131 27.77 5.59 7.99
N THR A 132 27.01 5.03 8.93
CA THR A 132 25.54 5.07 8.93
C THR A 132 25.03 6.50 9.12
N ALA A 133 25.65 7.26 10.02
CA ALA A 133 25.27 8.65 10.26
C ALA A 133 25.53 9.54 9.03
N VAL A 134 26.67 9.36 8.36
CA VAL A 134 27.03 10.06 7.11
C VAL A 134 26.04 9.72 6.00
N ARG A 135 25.72 8.42 5.81
CA ARG A 135 24.74 7.97 4.83
C ARG A 135 23.36 8.60 5.07
N ASN A 136 22.91 8.63 6.32
CA ASN A 136 21.63 9.25 6.70
C ASN A 136 21.64 10.76 6.44
N PHE A 137 22.73 11.45 6.78
CA PHE A 137 22.88 12.89 6.53
C PHE A 137 22.84 13.23 5.03
N ILE A 138 23.52 12.46 4.19
CA ILE A 138 23.47 12.61 2.73
C ILE A 138 22.05 12.35 2.21
N GLY A 139 21.40 11.32 2.75
CA GLY A 139 19.99 11.02 2.46
C GLY A 139 19.01 12.11 2.90
N LEU A 140 19.36 12.95 3.86
CA LEU A 140 18.58 14.14 4.19
C LEU A 140 18.89 15.32 3.27
N THR A 141 20.10 15.40 2.72
CA THR A 141 20.59 16.56 1.98
C THR A 141 20.32 16.49 0.47
N HIS A 142 20.56 15.35 -0.18
CA HIS A 142 20.48 15.21 -1.66
C HIS A 142 19.24 14.49 -2.15
N ILE A 143 18.68 13.66 -1.29
CA ILE A 143 17.41 12.97 -1.49
C ILE A 143 16.25 13.93 -1.08
N ARG A 144 16.53 15.08 -0.41
CA ARG A 144 15.51 16.10 -0.04
C ARG A 144 15.95 17.59 -0.04
N PRO A 145 16.17 18.25 -1.20
CA PRO A 145 15.63 19.59 -1.42
C PRO A 145 14.18 19.48 -1.96
N PRO A 146 13.21 20.32 -1.55
CA PRO A 146 11.80 19.96 -1.65
C PRO A 146 11.26 20.05 -3.09
N ARG A 147 11.21 18.89 -3.75
CA ARG A 147 9.95 18.38 -4.30
C ARG A 147 9.66 17.05 -3.60
N PRO A 148 8.47 16.86 -3.01
CA PRO A 148 8.14 15.62 -2.32
C PRO A 148 8.25 14.45 -3.31
N TYR A 149 8.83 13.36 -2.86
CA TYR A 149 8.78 12.10 -3.59
C TYR A 149 7.32 11.77 -3.93
N GLY A 150 7.09 11.15 -5.08
CA GLY A 150 5.80 10.51 -5.33
C GLY A 150 5.50 9.53 -4.18
N PRO A 151 4.24 9.40 -3.71
CA PRO A 151 3.89 8.57 -2.56
C PRO A 151 4.46 7.15 -2.63
N ALA A 152 4.57 6.57 -3.83
CA ALA A 152 5.15 5.25 -4.05
C ALA A 152 6.61 5.13 -3.58
N VAL A 153 7.48 6.09 -3.95
CA VAL A 153 8.91 6.05 -3.57
C VAL A 153 9.08 6.29 -2.07
N GLU A 154 8.28 7.17 -1.47
CA GLU A 154 8.29 7.34 -0.02
C GLU A 154 7.87 6.07 0.72
N ASN A 155 6.80 5.43 0.25
CA ASN A 155 6.27 4.23 0.88
C ASN A 155 7.22 3.04 0.71
N GLU A 156 7.96 2.97 -0.40
CA GLU A 156 9.01 1.98 -0.62
C GLU A 156 10.18 2.15 0.34
N ALA A 157 10.67 3.37 0.54
CA ALA A 157 11.73 3.64 1.52
C ALA A 157 11.24 3.35 2.95
N LYS A 158 10.00 3.75 3.30
CA LYS A 158 9.37 3.41 4.59
C LYS A 158 9.26 1.91 4.77
N ALA A 159 8.96 1.17 3.71
CA ALA A 159 8.86 -0.28 3.76
C ALA A 159 10.19 -0.96 4.13
N ASP A 160 11.32 -0.53 3.55
CA ASP A 160 12.63 -1.06 3.93
C ASP A 160 12.97 -0.75 5.39
N ALA A 161 12.75 0.49 5.83
CA ALA A 161 12.99 0.88 7.22
C ALA A 161 12.07 0.14 8.22
N VAL A 162 10.83 -0.18 7.83
CA VAL A 162 9.93 -1.00 8.65
C VAL A 162 10.43 -2.44 8.72
N LEU A 163 10.91 -3.01 7.61
CA LEU A 163 11.50 -4.35 7.61
C LEU A 163 12.75 -4.44 8.48
N ASP A 164 13.64 -3.44 8.41
CA ASP A 164 14.80 -3.33 9.30
C ASP A 164 14.35 -3.31 10.77
N SER A 165 13.38 -2.44 11.12
CA SER A 165 12.86 -2.32 12.49
C SER A 165 12.16 -3.58 13.00
N LEU A 166 11.55 -4.38 12.13
CA LEU A 166 10.91 -5.64 12.51
C LEU A 166 11.94 -6.77 12.70
N ALA A 167 13.03 -6.78 11.92
CA ALA A 167 14.09 -7.78 11.98
C ALA A 167 15.13 -7.50 13.08
N GLU A 168 15.24 -6.26 13.54
CA GLU A 168 16.11 -5.89 14.65
C GLU A 168 15.52 -6.29 16.02
N PRO A 169 16.31 -6.93 16.90
CA PRO A 169 15.90 -7.12 18.29
C PRO A 169 15.84 -5.77 19.01
N GLY A 170 14.71 -5.51 19.67
CA GLY A 170 14.56 -4.33 20.52
C GLY A 170 15.23 -4.55 21.89
N ARG A 171 15.42 -3.46 22.66
CA ARG A 171 16.05 -3.49 24.00
C ARG A 171 15.47 -4.51 24.99
N SER A 172 14.21 -4.90 24.84
CA SER A 172 13.50 -5.82 25.73
C SER A 172 12.68 -6.88 25.01
N ALA A 173 12.86 -7.04 23.69
CA ALA A 173 12.02 -7.92 22.89
C ALA A 173 12.78 -8.47 21.68
N THR A 174 12.63 -9.77 21.44
CA THR A 174 13.17 -10.48 20.26
C THR A 174 12.71 -9.84 18.96
N ALA A 175 13.43 -10.09 17.87
CA ALA A 175 13.01 -9.69 16.53
C ALA A 175 11.57 -10.20 16.24
N HIS A 176 10.77 -9.41 15.51
CA HIS A 176 9.40 -9.80 15.16
C HIS A 176 9.38 -10.71 13.94
N ILE A 177 10.34 -10.50 13.04
CA ILE A 177 10.59 -11.35 11.87
C ILE A 177 12.07 -11.76 11.87
N THR A 178 12.37 -12.87 11.23
CA THR A 178 13.74 -13.33 10.96
C THR A 178 14.35 -12.57 9.78
N GLU A 179 15.67 -12.60 9.65
CA GLU A 179 16.36 -12.01 8.48
C GLU A 179 15.95 -12.70 7.16
N THR A 180 15.59 -13.99 7.22
CA THR A 180 15.07 -14.73 6.06
C THR A 180 13.67 -14.25 5.68
N GLU A 181 12.77 -14.06 6.66
CA GLU A 181 11.44 -13.46 6.42
C GLU A 181 11.56 -12.02 5.91
N LYS A 182 12.51 -11.24 6.42
CA LYS A 182 12.81 -9.90 5.91
C LYS A 182 13.15 -9.91 4.43
N ARG A 183 14.07 -10.80 3.99
CA ARG A 183 14.44 -10.98 2.57
C ARG A 183 13.28 -11.50 1.73
N TRP A 184 12.39 -12.30 2.33
CA TRP A 184 11.17 -12.76 1.67
C TRP A 184 10.15 -11.65 1.48
N PHE A 185 9.88 -10.85 2.52
CA PHE A 185 8.98 -9.70 2.46
C PHE A 185 9.50 -8.58 1.55
N SER A 186 10.82 -8.36 1.49
CA SER A 186 11.42 -7.39 0.57
C SER A 186 11.39 -7.87 -0.90
N GLY A 187 11.26 -9.18 -1.13
CA GLY A 187 11.34 -9.80 -2.45
C GLY A 187 12.77 -9.97 -2.97
N THR A 188 13.79 -9.95 -2.11
CA THR A 188 15.20 -10.11 -2.48
C THR A 188 15.71 -11.55 -2.30
N ILE A 189 14.90 -12.45 -1.77
CA ILE A 189 15.20 -13.88 -1.59
C ILE A 189 15.03 -14.65 -2.92
N SER A 190 15.87 -15.65 -3.19
CA SER A 190 15.70 -16.53 -4.37
C SER A 190 14.60 -17.57 -4.15
N ARG A 191 14.11 -18.19 -5.24
CA ARG A 191 13.11 -19.27 -5.16
C ARG A 191 13.65 -20.49 -4.41
N GLU A 192 14.93 -20.80 -4.58
CA GLU A 192 15.62 -21.89 -3.90
C GLU A 192 15.74 -21.62 -2.40
N GLU A 193 16.08 -20.39 -2.02
CA GLU A 193 16.15 -19.96 -0.62
C GLU A 193 14.78 -19.97 0.07
N VAL A 194 13.71 -19.56 -0.64
CA VAL A 194 12.31 -19.66 -0.14
C VAL A 194 11.99 -21.10 0.19
N LYS A 195 12.28 -22.04 -0.74
CA LYS A 195 12.04 -23.47 -0.54
C LYS A 195 12.87 -24.03 0.63
N ALA A 196 14.15 -23.66 0.71
CA ALA A 196 15.05 -24.11 1.78
C ALA A 196 14.62 -23.59 3.16
N ALA A 197 14.02 -22.40 3.22
CA ALA A 197 13.50 -21.80 4.44
C ALA A 197 12.10 -22.30 4.84
N GLY A 198 11.47 -23.18 4.04
CA GLY A 198 10.10 -23.62 4.25
C GLY A 198 9.06 -22.51 4.06
N LEU A 199 9.41 -21.44 3.33
CA LEU A 199 8.50 -20.32 3.03
C LEU A 199 7.66 -20.63 1.79
N SER A 200 6.50 -19.99 1.68
CA SER A 200 5.60 -20.21 0.53
C SER A 200 6.03 -19.38 -0.69
N HIS A 201 5.83 -19.95 -1.88
CA HIS A 201 5.98 -19.25 -3.15
C HIS A 201 4.69 -18.52 -3.57
N GLU A 202 3.56 -18.84 -2.91
CA GLU A 202 2.26 -18.26 -3.20
C GLU A 202 2.22 -16.79 -2.73
N LEU A 203 1.88 -15.89 -3.66
CA LEU A 203 1.95 -14.45 -3.42
C LEU A 203 0.86 -13.96 -2.46
N ASP A 204 -0.28 -14.64 -2.40
CA ASP A 204 -1.35 -14.34 -1.44
C ASP A 204 -0.98 -14.78 -0.02
N ILE A 205 -0.26 -15.91 0.15
CA ILE A 205 0.32 -16.30 1.44
C ILE A 205 1.35 -15.27 1.90
N ARG A 206 2.25 -14.83 1.00
CA ARG A 206 3.17 -13.74 1.33
C ARG A 206 2.43 -12.45 1.69
N ALA A 207 1.38 -12.10 0.95
CA ALA A 207 0.61 -10.90 1.22
C ALA A 207 -0.04 -10.92 2.60
N GLU A 208 -0.60 -12.06 2.97
CA GLU A 208 -1.21 -12.30 4.27
C GLU A 208 -0.17 -12.26 5.40
N GLU A 209 1.00 -12.87 5.25
CA GLU A 209 2.09 -12.78 6.23
C GLU A 209 2.62 -11.34 6.43
N ILE A 210 2.72 -10.56 5.35
CA ILE A 210 3.06 -9.13 5.44
C ILE A 210 1.98 -8.37 6.21
N VAL A 211 0.70 -8.58 5.86
CA VAL A 211 -0.43 -7.93 6.54
C VAL A 211 -0.43 -8.29 8.03
N ARG A 212 -0.26 -9.57 8.38
CA ARG A 212 -0.20 -10.05 9.77
C ARG A 212 0.96 -9.43 10.52
N SER A 213 2.15 -9.40 9.93
CA SER A 213 3.38 -8.91 10.57
C SER A 213 3.44 -7.38 10.73
N LEU A 214 2.73 -6.62 9.88
CA LEU A 214 2.75 -5.15 9.93
C LEU A 214 1.48 -4.54 10.54
N LEU A 215 0.34 -5.21 10.40
CA LEU A 215 -0.98 -4.69 10.76
C LEU A 215 -1.67 -5.52 11.85
N GLY A 216 -1.28 -6.78 12.05
CA GLY A 216 -1.79 -7.67 13.11
C GLY A 216 -1.09 -7.48 14.46
N GLY A 217 -1.54 -8.20 15.50
CA GLY A 217 -0.91 -8.21 16.83
C GLY A 217 -1.04 -6.92 17.66
N GLY A 218 -1.90 -5.99 17.23
CA GLY A 218 -2.28 -4.79 17.98
C GLY A 218 -1.14 -3.80 18.29
N ILE A 219 -1.18 -3.20 19.48
CA ILE A 219 -0.34 -2.05 19.87
C ILE A 219 1.17 -2.36 19.81
N ARG A 220 1.57 -3.61 20.11
CA ARG A 220 2.99 -4.00 20.13
C ARG A 220 3.60 -3.97 18.73
N THR A 221 2.92 -4.58 17.76
CA THR A 221 3.33 -4.57 16.35
C THR A 221 3.30 -3.15 15.80
N ALA A 222 2.21 -2.41 16.06
CA ALA A 222 2.06 -1.02 15.68
C ALA A 222 3.23 -0.14 16.15
N ARG A 223 3.74 -0.35 17.37
CA ARG A 223 4.87 0.42 17.92
C ARG A 223 6.14 0.22 17.12
N ARG A 224 6.45 -1.02 16.71
CA ARG A 224 7.65 -1.35 15.91
C ARG A 224 7.55 -0.81 14.49
N VAL A 225 6.42 -1.02 13.83
CA VAL A 225 6.18 -0.45 12.50
C VAL A 225 6.29 1.09 12.53
N ASN A 226 5.75 1.72 13.57
CA ASN A 226 5.86 3.17 13.75
C ASN A 226 7.29 3.65 14.03
N GLU A 227 8.17 2.80 14.59
CA GLU A 227 9.60 3.12 14.75
C GLU A 227 10.31 3.16 13.40
N GLY A 228 10.09 2.15 12.55
CA GLY A 228 10.55 2.14 11.16
C GLY A 228 10.08 3.36 10.37
N ILE A 229 8.78 3.70 10.40
CA ILE A 229 8.23 4.88 9.69
C ILE A 229 8.85 6.19 10.21
N ARG A 230 9.09 6.31 11.51
CA ARG A 230 9.67 7.51 12.13
C ARG A 230 11.16 7.69 11.82
N SER A 231 11.89 6.62 11.54
CA SER A 231 13.30 6.72 11.14
C SER A 231 13.50 7.55 9.86
N LEU A 232 12.49 7.60 8.98
CA LEU A 232 12.52 8.30 7.70
C LEU A 232 11.62 9.54 7.65
N THR A 233 10.76 9.76 8.63
CA THR A 233 9.81 10.88 8.63
C THR A 233 9.89 11.68 9.92
N ALA A 234 9.70 13.00 9.83
CA ALA A 234 9.60 13.86 11.00
C ALA A 234 8.25 13.72 11.76
N LYS A 235 7.34 12.85 11.28
CA LYS A 235 6.00 12.67 11.87
C LYS A 235 6.08 11.90 13.17
N GLN A 236 5.57 12.50 14.25
CA GLN A 236 5.62 11.89 15.58
C GLN A 236 4.66 10.70 15.77
N ARG A 237 3.55 10.66 15.02
CA ARG A 237 2.47 9.67 15.18
C ARG A 237 1.99 9.17 13.81
N PRO A 238 2.60 8.11 13.27
CA PRO A 238 2.11 7.48 12.04
C PRO A 238 0.68 6.95 12.21
N LYS A 239 -0.18 7.18 11.21
CA LYS A 239 -1.56 6.67 11.20
C LYS A 239 -1.62 5.23 10.70
N ARG A 240 -2.75 4.56 10.93
CA ARG A 240 -2.99 3.20 10.45
C ARG A 240 -2.91 3.10 8.93
N GLU A 241 -3.42 4.10 8.22
CA GLU A 241 -3.36 4.17 6.76
C GLU A 241 -1.93 4.17 6.25
N GLU A 242 -1.00 4.84 6.93
CA GLU A 242 0.42 4.85 6.53
C GLU A 242 1.06 3.47 6.71
N ARG A 243 0.64 2.68 7.71
CA ARG A 243 1.07 1.28 7.86
C ARG A 243 0.52 0.40 6.74
N VAL A 244 -0.74 0.60 6.38
CA VAL A 244 -1.38 -0.11 5.26
C VAL A 244 -0.66 0.21 3.95
N ASP A 245 -0.34 1.49 3.71
CA ASP A 245 0.38 1.92 2.53
C ASP A 245 1.75 1.22 2.41
N VAL A 246 2.49 1.11 3.53
CA VAL A 246 3.76 0.37 3.59
C VAL A 246 3.58 -1.11 3.29
N ALA A 247 2.59 -1.76 3.91
CA ALA A 247 2.29 -3.18 3.68
C ALA A 247 1.96 -3.45 2.21
N VAL A 248 1.12 -2.62 1.58
CA VAL A 248 0.75 -2.76 0.17
C VAL A 248 1.95 -2.58 -0.75
N GLU A 249 2.88 -1.66 -0.48
CA GLU A 249 4.08 -1.54 -1.31
C GLU A 249 4.93 -2.82 -1.28
N LEU A 250 5.12 -3.44 -0.10
CA LEU A 250 5.83 -4.72 0.02
C LEU A 250 5.16 -5.85 -0.77
N ILE A 251 3.82 -5.89 -0.73
CA ILE A 251 3.01 -6.88 -1.45
C ILE A 251 3.13 -6.72 -2.96
N LEU A 252 3.21 -5.48 -3.46
CA LEU A 252 3.29 -5.19 -4.89
C LEU A 252 4.71 -5.22 -5.46
N ARG A 253 5.76 -5.38 -4.64
CA ARG A 253 7.15 -5.46 -5.15
C ARG A 253 7.34 -6.58 -6.19
N PRO A 254 6.90 -7.83 -5.97
CA PRO A 254 7.04 -8.91 -6.96
C PRO A 254 6.25 -8.66 -8.24
N VAL A 255 5.13 -7.94 -8.13
CA VAL A 255 4.30 -7.59 -9.28
C VAL A 255 5.06 -6.62 -10.20
N ARG A 256 5.71 -5.61 -9.60
CA ARG A 256 6.53 -4.64 -10.34
C ARG A 256 7.76 -5.27 -10.99
N THR A 257 8.43 -6.20 -10.30
CA THR A 257 9.65 -6.83 -10.81
C THR A 257 9.41 -8.00 -11.75
N GLY A 258 8.26 -8.68 -11.66
CA GLY A 258 8.01 -9.95 -12.37
C GLY A 258 6.79 -10.02 -13.29
N LEU A 259 5.75 -9.19 -13.07
CA LEU A 259 4.50 -9.23 -13.85
C LEU A 259 4.36 -8.02 -14.78
N SER A 260 4.41 -6.82 -14.22
CA SER A 260 4.29 -5.57 -14.99
C SER A 260 4.74 -4.37 -14.15
N ASP A 261 5.62 -3.54 -14.73
CA ASP A 261 5.97 -2.22 -14.18
C ASP A 261 5.11 -1.10 -14.79
N ASP A 262 4.06 -1.44 -15.56
CA ASP A 262 3.15 -0.43 -16.11
C ASP A 262 2.36 0.23 -14.96
N ALA A 263 2.55 1.54 -14.81
CA ALA A 263 1.83 2.34 -13.85
C ALA A 263 0.30 2.23 -14.01
N LYS A 264 -0.21 1.99 -15.23
CA LYS A 264 -1.65 1.76 -15.47
C LYS A 264 -2.13 0.43 -14.89
N PHE A 265 -1.26 -0.57 -14.80
CA PHE A 265 -1.55 -1.85 -14.21
C PHE A 265 -1.45 -1.79 -12.67
N VAL A 266 -0.35 -1.24 -12.15
CA VAL A 266 -0.02 -1.25 -10.71
C VAL A 266 -0.86 -0.26 -9.90
N ARG A 267 -1.18 0.92 -10.44
CA ARG A 267 -1.87 1.98 -9.69
C ARG A 267 -3.28 1.60 -9.24
N PRO A 268 -4.17 1.02 -10.07
CA PRO A 268 -5.49 0.58 -9.63
C PRO A 268 -5.41 -0.51 -8.56
N ARG A 269 -4.49 -1.46 -8.73
CA ARG A 269 -4.21 -2.57 -7.78
C ARG A 269 -3.75 -2.07 -6.42
N ARG A 270 -2.81 -1.13 -6.41
CA ARG A 270 -2.38 -0.43 -5.18
C ARG A 270 -3.56 0.23 -4.50
N ALA A 271 -4.35 1.01 -5.24
CA ALA A 271 -5.44 1.78 -4.68
C ALA A 271 -6.52 0.88 -4.05
N VAL A 272 -6.89 -0.24 -4.68
CA VAL A 272 -7.87 -1.17 -4.12
C VAL A 272 -7.32 -1.91 -2.90
N LEU A 273 -6.08 -2.41 -2.93
CA LEU A 273 -5.48 -3.11 -1.79
C LEU A 273 -5.32 -2.19 -0.58
N GLN A 274 -4.95 -0.92 -0.80
CA GLN A 274 -4.90 0.11 0.25
C GLN A 274 -6.26 0.37 0.91
N ARG A 275 -7.37 0.11 0.20
CA ARG A 275 -8.73 0.19 0.77
C ARG A 275 -9.16 -1.11 1.41
N ALA A 276 -8.91 -2.25 0.76
CA ALA A 276 -9.25 -3.57 1.26
C ALA A 276 -8.57 -3.86 2.62
N TYR A 277 -7.27 -3.59 2.75
CA TYR A 277 -6.51 -3.87 3.97
C TYR A 277 -6.73 -2.84 5.08
N ARG A 278 -7.72 -1.95 4.95
CA ARG A 278 -8.22 -1.12 6.06
C ARG A 278 -9.24 -1.86 6.93
N LEU A 279 -9.56 -3.12 6.66
CA LEU A 279 -10.37 -3.96 7.56
C LEU A 279 -9.82 -3.91 9.00
N PRO A 280 -10.56 -3.39 10.00
CA PRO A 280 -10.08 -3.30 11.39
C PRO A 280 -9.80 -4.67 12.01
N GLU A 281 -10.51 -5.71 11.57
CA GLU A 281 -10.37 -7.10 12.06
C GLU A 281 -8.96 -7.68 11.82
N ILE A 282 -8.19 -7.11 10.87
CA ILE A 282 -6.78 -7.47 10.65
C ILE A 282 -5.94 -7.31 11.93
N GLU A 283 -6.28 -6.36 12.81
CA GLU A 283 -5.53 -6.16 14.07
C GLU A 283 -5.64 -7.35 15.03
N GLU A 284 -6.68 -8.19 14.86
CA GLU A 284 -6.93 -9.38 15.66
C GLU A 284 -6.21 -10.63 15.12
N LEU A 285 -5.62 -10.55 13.92
CA LEU A 285 -4.76 -11.60 13.39
C LEU A 285 -3.49 -11.68 14.25
N ARG A 286 -3.36 -12.79 14.99
CA ARG A 286 -2.19 -13.07 15.83
C ARG A 286 -1.10 -13.74 15.00
N THR A 287 0.15 -13.38 15.24
CA THR A 287 1.31 -13.96 14.54
C THR A 287 1.43 -15.47 14.78
N GLU A 288 0.96 -15.97 15.93
CA GLU A 288 1.10 -17.39 16.31
C GLU A 288 0.01 -18.31 15.75
N VAL A 289 -1.10 -17.78 15.23
CA VAL A 289 -2.24 -18.59 14.75
C VAL A 289 -2.34 -18.50 13.23
N ARG A 290 -1.87 -19.54 12.54
CA ARG A 290 -1.96 -19.68 11.08
C ARG A 290 -2.95 -20.80 10.74
N TRP A 291 -3.95 -20.50 9.92
CA TRP A 291 -4.87 -21.53 9.41
C TRP A 291 -4.26 -22.25 8.20
N GLU A 292 -3.51 -21.53 7.37
CA GLU A 292 -2.73 -22.08 6.28
C GLU A 292 -1.22 -21.92 6.53
N GLU A 293 -0.52 -23.03 6.76
CA GLU A 293 0.94 -23.03 6.92
C GLU A 293 1.67 -23.06 5.56
N PRO A 294 2.78 -22.31 5.41
CA PRO A 294 3.66 -22.42 4.24
C PRO A 294 4.08 -23.87 3.97
N GLY A 295 3.76 -24.39 2.77
CA GLY A 295 4.15 -25.73 2.34
C GLY A 295 3.17 -26.86 2.66
N ALA A 296 2.02 -26.58 3.29
CA ALA A 296 1.00 -27.58 3.62
C ALA A 296 0.18 -28.11 2.42
N GLY A 297 0.43 -27.59 1.20
CA GLY A 297 -0.24 -28.01 -0.04
C GLY A 297 -1.70 -27.54 -0.13
N GLY A 298 -2.43 -28.02 -1.15
CA GLY A 298 -3.81 -27.60 -1.46
C GLY A 298 -4.75 -27.64 -0.24
N HIS A 299 -4.71 -28.74 0.52
CA HIS A 299 -5.53 -29.06 1.71
C HIS A 299 -5.60 -27.96 2.77
N ALA A 300 -4.65 -27.03 2.80
CA ALA A 300 -4.62 -25.95 3.77
C ALA A 300 -5.66 -24.85 3.45
N LEU A 301 -5.95 -24.61 2.17
CA LEU A 301 -6.95 -23.64 1.75
C LEU A 301 -8.37 -24.13 2.05
N GLU A 302 -8.66 -25.43 1.89
CA GLU A 302 -9.95 -26.01 2.29
C GLU A 302 -10.16 -25.94 3.80
N LYS A 303 -9.11 -26.17 4.60
CA LYS A 303 -9.18 -25.99 6.06
C LYS A 303 -9.51 -24.55 6.45
N LEU A 304 -8.89 -23.56 5.78
CA LEU A 304 -9.20 -22.15 6.00
C LEU A 304 -10.66 -21.82 5.62
N ARG A 305 -11.15 -22.34 4.49
CA ARG A 305 -12.56 -22.22 4.10
C ARG A 305 -13.48 -22.82 5.15
N ASP A 306 -13.22 -24.04 5.59
CA ASP A 306 -14.07 -24.75 6.56
C ASP A 306 -14.07 -24.05 7.92
N ALA A 307 -12.92 -23.50 8.34
CA ALA A 307 -12.83 -22.67 9.54
C ALA A 307 -13.65 -21.37 9.41
N ALA A 308 -13.56 -20.68 8.27
CA ALA A 308 -14.33 -19.47 7.99
C ALA A 308 -15.84 -19.74 7.93
N LEU A 309 -16.25 -20.87 7.34
CA LEU A 309 -17.65 -21.33 7.37
C LEU A 309 -18.11 -21.62 8.80
N ALA A 310 -17.29 -22.29 9.60
CA ALA A 310 -17.61 -22.55 11.00
C ALA A 310 -17.65 -21.29 11.87
N GLU A 311 -16.92 -20.23 11.50
CA GLU A 311 -17.03 -18.90 12.12
C GLU A 311 -18.36 -18.24 11.75
N ALA A 312 -18.76 -18.28 10.48
CA ALA A 312 -20.06 -17.76 10.03
C ALA A 312 -21.24 -18.51 10.66
N ASP A 313 -21.17 -19.84 10.76
CA ASP A 313 -22.20 -20.66 11.42
C ASP A 313 -22.34 -20.33 12.92
N ARG A 314 -21.32 -19.71 13.53
CA ARG A 314 -21.34 -19.18 14.91
C ARG A 314 -21.84 -17.74 15.01
N GLY A 315 -22.29 -17.14 13.91
CA GLY A 315 -22.79 -15.76 13.85
C GLY A 315 -21.70 -14.69 13.72
N LEU A 316 -20.44 -15.06 13.45
CA LEU A 316 -19.40 -14.09 13.12
C LEU A 316 -19.62 -13.56 11.70
N GLY A 317 -19.62 -12.24 11.55
CA GLY A 317 -20.01 -11.55 10.33
C GLY A 317 -21.40 -10.91 10.37
N ASP A 318 -22.35 -11.47 11.14
CA ASP A 318 -23.72 -10.95 11.27
C ASP A 318 -23.78 -9.64 12.06
N ASN A 319 -22.91 -9.52 13.06
CA ASN A 319 -22.70 -8.29 13.85
C ASN A 319 -21.81 -7.26 13.12
N GLY A 320 -21.49 -7.48 11.84
CA GLY A 320 -20.61 -6.62 11.06
C GLY A 320 -19.13 -6.73 11.41
N ARG A 321 -18.69 -7.80 12.08
CA ARG A 321 -17.28 -8.10 12.36
C ARG A 321 -16.91 -9.50 11.90
N LEU A 322 -15.87 -9.62 11.09
CA LEU A 322 -15.35 -10.91 10.64
C LEU A 322 -14.56 -11.61 11.75
N GLY A 323 -14.64 -12.94 11.80
CA GLY A 323 -13.74 -13.77 12.60
C GLY A 323 -12.32 -13.85 12.01
N PRO A 324 -11.35 -14.43 12.75
CA PRO A 324 -9.98 -14.57 12.28
C PRO A 324 -9.82 -15.36 10.97
N ALA A 325 -10.50 -16.50 10.80
CA ALA A 325 -10.43 -17.28 9.56
C ALA A 325 -11.12 -16.54 8.40
N GLN A 326 -12.27 -15.91 8.63
CA GLN A 326 -12.93 -15.04 7.65
C GLN A 326 -12.01 -13.89 7.22
N THR A 327 -11.28 -13.29 8.16
CA THR A 327 -10.35 -12.17 7.90
C THR A 327 -9.12 -12.62 7.13
N GLU A 328 -8.52 -13.75 7.48
CA GLU A 328 -7.39 -14.33 6.74
C GLU A 328 -7.79 -14.66 5.30
N LEU A 329 -8.97 -15.27 5.11
CA LEU A 329 -9.51 -15.55 3.77
C LEU A 329 -9.83 -14.26 3.00
N ALA A 330 -10.34 -13.22 3.66
CA ALA A 330 -10.58 -11.91 3.04
C ALA A 330 -9.30 -11.28 2.50
N VAL A 331 -8.19 -11.38 3.24
CA VAL A 331 -6.88 -10.83 2.82
C VAL A 331 -6.37 -11.55 1.58
N LYS A 332 -6.41 -12.89 1.56
CA LYS A 332 -5.99 -13.71 0.41
C LYS A 332 -6.87 -13.47 -0.82
N ALA A 333 -8.20 -13.44 -0.64
CA ALA A 333 -9.14 -13.18 -1.72
C ALA A 333 -8.97 -11.77 -2.30
N ALA A 334 -8.79 -10.75 -1.45
CA ALA A 334 -8.56 -9.37 -1.88
C ALA A 334 -7.34 -9.25 -2.80
N TYR A 335 -6.26 -9.98 -2.52
CA TYR A 335 -5.08 -10.04 -3.39
C TYR A 335 -5.45 -10.53 -4.80
N HIS A 336 -6.05 -11.72 -4.92
CA HIS A 336 -6.38 -12.29 -6.22
C HIS A 336 -7.45 -11.50 -6.98
N MET A 337 -8.48 -11.00 -6.28
CA MET A 337 -9.52 -10.17 -6.89
C MET A 337 -8.99 -8.84 -7.42
N ALA A 338 -7.98 -8.26 -6.76
CA ALA A 338 -7.27 -7.08 -7.26
C ALA A 338 -6.34 -7.41 -8.43
N MET A 339 -5.68 -8.57 -8.42
CA MET A 339 -4.75 -8.95 -9.49
C MET A 339 -5.42 -9.38 -10.79
N ALA A 340 -6.63 -9.94 -10.72
CA ALA A 340 -7.36 -10.48 -11.85
C ALA A 340 -7.63 -9.48 -12.99
N GLU A 341 -7.84 -10.02 -14.19
CA GLU A 341 -8.31 -9.27 -15.37
C GLU A 341 -9.56 -9.96 -15.95
N PRO A 342 -10.75 -9.31 -15.89
CA PRO A 342 -11.02 -8.02 -15.26
C PRO A 342 -10.87 -8.07 -13.73
N MET A 343 -10.57 -6.92 -13.10
CA MET A 343 -10.51 -6.82 -11.63
C MET A 343 -11.88 -7.13 -11.01
N ALA A 344 -11.91 -8.09 -10.08
CA ALA A 344 -13.10 -8.48 -9.34
C ALA A 344 -13.33 -7.63 -8.07
N LEU A 345 -12.36 -6.78 -7.71
CA LEU A 345 -12.50 -5.79 -6.66
C LEU A 345 -11.82 -4.49 -7.11
N GLN A 346 -12.53 -3.37 -7.03
CA GLN A 346 -12.03 -2.05 -7.42
C GLN A 346 -12.26 -1.01 -6.31
N ARG A 347 -11.57 0.12 -6.42
CA ARG A 347 -11.80 1.28 -5.55
C ARG A 347 -13.17 1.90 -5.87
N GLU A 348 -13.84 2.43 -4.86
CA GLU A 348 -15.03 3.26 -5.03
C GLU A 348 -14.82 4.39 -6.06
N VAL A 349 -15.85 4.63 -6.88
CA VAL A 349 -15.91 5.74 -7.82
C VAL A 349 -16.39 6.97 -7.06
N PHE A 350 -15.61 8.05 -7.10
CA PHE A 350 -15.97 9.29 -6.40
C PHE A 350 -16.76 10.18 -7.38
N GLY A 351 -17.99 10.55 -7.02
CA GLY A 351 -18.86 11.40 -7.86
C GLY A 351 -19.74 10.64 -8.86
N GLY A 352 -19.96 9.34 -8.65
CA GLY A 352 -21.00 8.57 -9.34
C GLY A 352 -22.40 9.12 -9.02
N GLY A 353 -23.36 8.91 -9.93
CA GLY A 353 -24.76 9.26 -9.67
C GLY A 353 -25.37 8.42 -8.52
N GLU A 354 -26.59 8.75 -8.09
CA GLU A 354 -27.31 8.06 -6.99
C GLU A 354 -27.49 6.53 -7.19
N GLU A 355 -27.18 6.00 -8.38
CA GLU A 355 -27.24 4.58 -8.74
C GLU A 355 -25.90 3.82 -8.61
N GLU A 356 -24.77 4.50 -8.32
CA GLU A 356 -23.45 3.84 -8.19
C GLU A 356 -23.13 3.47 -6.73
N ASP A 357 -22.69 2.22 -6.51
CA ASP A 357 -22.28 1.71 -5.20
C ASP A 357 -20.96 2.33 -4.73
N ASP A 358 -21.05 3.30 -3.81
CA ASP A 358 -19.94 4.07 -3.25
C ASP A 358 -19.17 3.37 -2.12
N ARG A 359 -19.55 2.13 -1.77
CA ARG A 359 -18.91 1.39 -0.66
C ARG A 359 -17.43 1.16 -0.93
N GLY A 360 -16.60 1.45 0.07
CA GLY A 360 -15.17 1.13 0.03
C GLY A 360 -14.91 -0.38 -0.04
N ALA A 361 -13.79 -0.78 -0.64
CA ALA A 361 -13.43 -2.19 -0.85
C ALA A 361 -13.44 -3.05 0.43
N ALA A 362 -13.05 -2.49 1.58
CA ALA A 362 -13.14 -3.18 2.87
C ALA A 362 -14.59 -3.52 3.26
N THR A 363 -15.53 -2.60 3.04
CA THR A 363 -16.96 -2.81 3.32
C THR A 363 -17.55 -3.89 2.41
N VAL A 364 -17.16 -3.90 1.13
CA VAL A 364 -17.58 -4.92 0.17
C VAL A 364 -17.07 -6.30 0.59
N LEU A 365 -15.77 -6.42 0.93
CA LEU A 365 -15.18 -7.67 1.41
C LEU A 365 -15.84 -8.16 2.70
N ARG A 366 -16.12 -7.26 3.64
CA ARG A 366 -16.84 -7.63 4.85
C ARG A 366 -18.22 -8.17 4.54
N ALA A 367 -19.00 -7.47 3.72
CA ALA A 367 -20.35 -7.91 3.35
C ALA A 367 -20.34 -9.27 2.61
N MET A 368 -19.31 -9.52 1.79
CA MET A 368 -19.09 -10.79 1.13
C MET A 368 -18.78 -11.90 2.15
N LEU A 369 -17.77 -11.72 3.00
CA LEU A 369 -17.31 -12.75 3.94
C LEU A 369 -18.25 -12.97 5.13
N SER A 370 -19.21 -12.07 5.38
CA SER A 370 -20.32 -12.29 6.32
C SER A 370 -21.34 -13.33 5.83
N ARG A 371 -21.32 -13.73 4.55
CA ARG A 371 -22.28 -14.70 3.99
C ARG A 371 -21.58 -15.99 3.60
N ARG A 372 -22.27 -17.13 3.78
CA ARG A 372 -21.79 -18.46 3.37
C ARG A 372 -21.33 -18.49 1.90
N ARG A 373 -22.17 -18.01 0.98
CA ARG A 373 -21.83 -17.88 -0.44
C ARG A 373 -20.57 -17.05 -0.68
N GLY A 374 -20.42 -15.94 0.04
CA GLY A 374 -19.26 -15.07 -0.14
C GLY A 374 -17.96 -15.67 0.41
N ILE A 375 -18.02 -16.52 1.44
CA ILE A 375 -16.88 -17.34 1.88
C ILE A 375 -16.48 -18.35 0.79
N LEU A 376 -17.45 -19.02 0.18
CA LEU A 376 -17.19 -19.95 -0.94
C LEU A 376 -16.64 -19.21 -2.16
N GLN A 377 -17.16 -18.02 -2.46
CA GLN A 377 -16.66 -17.15 -3.52
C GLN A 377 -15.23 -16.68 -3.25
N ALA A 378 -14.89 -16.35 -2.00
CA ALA A 378 -13.54 -15.96 -1.58
C ALA A 378 -12.55 -17.12 -1.74
N TYR A 379 -12.94 -18.31 -1.28
CA TYR A 379 -12.19 -19.55 -1.46
C TYR A 379 -11.92 -19.81 -2.95
N GLU A 380 -12.94 -19.73 -3.79
CA GLU A 380 -12.80 -19.95 -5.23
C GLU A 380 -11.89 -18.89 -5.88
N ALA A 381 -11.99 -17.62 -5.46
CA ALA A 381 -11.11 -16.57 -5.96
C ALA A 381 -9.62 -16.84 -5.65
N VAL A 382 -9.32 -17.37 -4.47
CA VAL A 382 -7.96 -17.79 -4.10
C VAL A 382 -7.54 -19.02 -4.90
N ARG A 383 -8.39 -20.06 -4.96
CA ARG A 383 -8.09 -21.31 -5.68
C ARG A 383 -7.81 -21.05 -7.16
N ALA A 384 -8.73 -20.39 -7.86
CA ALA A 384 -8.57 -20.04 -9.28
C ALA A 384 -7.39 -19.09 -9.49
N GLY A 385 -7.21 -18.12 -8.58
CA GLY A 385 -6.11 -17.17 -8.63
C GLY A 385 -4.72 -17.81 -8.53
N ARG A 386 -4.54 -18.81 -7.67
CA ARG A 386 -3.28 -19.59 -7.58
C ARG A 386 -3.06 -20.46 -8.81
N ALA A 387 -4.12 -20.99 -9.41
CA ALA A 387 -4.06 -21.74 -10.66
C ALA A 387 -3.82 -20.86 -11.90
N GLY A 388 -3.85 -19.52 -11.76
CA GLY A 388 -3.78 -18.59 -12.90
C GLY A 388 -5.03 -18.62 -13.78
N GLU A 389 -6.14 -19.15 -13.26
CA GLU A 389 -7.42 -19.24 -13.94
C GLU A 389 -8.18 -17.91 -13.85
N ARG A 390 -9.15 -17.70 -14.76
CA ARG A 390 -10.07 -16.56 -14.63
C ARG A 390 -10.95 -16.76 -13.41
N LEU A 391 -11.26 -15.66 -12.73
CA LEU A 391 -12.17 -15.70 -11.58
C LEU A 391 -13.60 -15.81 -12.08
N HIS A 392 -14.39 -16.68 -11.43
CA HIS A 392 -15.77 -16.96 -11.79
C HIS A 392 -16.72 -16.77 -10.60
N GLU A 393 -17.97 -16.42 -10.90
CA GLU A 393 -19.02 -16.33 -9.89
C GLU A 393 -19.44 -17.73 -9.45
N VAL A 394 -19.69 -17.92 -8.15
CA VAL A 394 -20.21 -19.17 -7.59
C VAL A 394 -21.60 -19.02 -7.00
N ASP A 395 -22.32 -20.13 -6.90
CA ASP A 395 -23.60 -20.26 -6.22
C ASP A 395 -23.45 -20.53 -4.70
N GLU A 396 -24.56 -20.78 -4.01
CA GLU A 396 -24.60 -21.11 -2.57
C GLU A 396 -23.88 -22.42 -2.20
N SER A 397 -23.65 -23.30 -3.18
CA SER A 397 -22.90 -24.54 -3.01
C SER A 397 -21.40 -24.39 -3.32
N GLY A 398 -20.99 -23.25 -3.87
CA GLY A 398 -19.63 -23.02 -4.35
C GLY A 398 -19.40 -23.52 -5.77
N SER A 399 -20.46 -23.89 -6.50
CA SER A 399 -20.37 -24.32 -7.90
C SER A 399 -20.37 -23.11 -8.84
N PRO A 400 -19.63 -23.13 -9.96
CA PRO A 400 -19.61 -22.02 -10.90
C PRO A 400 -20.99 -21.73 -11.48
N LEU A 401 -21.41 -20.46 -11.44
CA LEU A 401 -22.62 -20.00 -12.13
C LEU A 401 -22.35 -19.91 -13.63
N LEU A 402 -23.23 -20.51 -14.42
CA LEU A 402 -23.11 -20.56 -15.87
C LEU A 402 -23.94 -19.44 -16.53
N THR A 403 -23.42 -18.89 -17.62
CA THR A 403 -24.16 -18.01 -18.52
C THR A 403 -25.18 -18.81 -19.35
N ALA A 404 -26.05 -18.12 -20.08
CA ALA A 404 -26.99 -18.76 -21.02
C ALA A 404 -26.28 -19.61 -22.11
N GLU A 405 -25.00 -19.36 -22.35
CA GLU A 405 -24.15 -20.12 -23.28
C GLU A 405 -23.47 -21.34 -22.61
N GLY A 406 -23.79 -21.63 -21.35
CA GLY A 406 -23.20 -22.74 -20.58
C GLY A 406 -21.76 -22.51 -20.12
N ARG A 407 -21.25 -21.27 -20.19
CA ARG A 407 -19.87 -20.93 -19.77
C ARG A 407 -19.85 -20.33 -18.37
N PRO A 408 -18.82 -20.58 -17.55
CA PRO A 408 -18.68 -19.93 -16.25
C PRO A 408 -18.70 -18.40 -16.36
N ARG A 409 -19.59 -17.76 -15.59
CA ARG A 409 -19.73 -16.30 -15.55
C ARG A 409 -18.50 -15.69 -14.89
N VAL A 410 -17.84 -14.77 -15.58
CA VAL A 410 -16.63 -14.11 -15.08
C VAL A 410 -16.98 -13.20 -13.90
N LEU A 411 -16.22 -13.30 -12.80
CA LEU A 411 -16.38 -12.46 -11.64
C LEU A 411 -15.84 -11.05 -11.93
N THR A 412 -16.65 -10.03 -11.66
CA THR A 412 -16.28 -8.62 -11.83
C THR A 412 -16.65 -7.83 -10.56
N ASP A 413 -16.02 -6.67 -10.36
CA ASP A 413 -16.32 -5.80 -9.22
C ASP A 413 -17.81 -5.42 -9.15
N ALA A 414 -18.45 -5.12 -10.28
CA ALA A 414 -19.89 -4.85 -10.35
C ALA A 414 -20.73 -6.02 -9.84
N LEU A 415 -20.37 -7.26 -10.20
CA LEU A 415 -21.08 -8.45 -9.73
C LEU A 415 -20.88 -8.71 -8.25
N VAL A 416 -19.65 -8.53 -7.74
CA VAL A 416 -19.35 -8.67 -6.31
C VAL A 416 -20.14 -7.64 -5.51
N ARG A 417 -20.09 -6.37 -5.91
CA ARG A 417 -20.83 -5.27 -5.28
C ARG A 417 -22.34 -5.52 -5.28
N HIS A 418 -22.88 -5.95 -6.42
CA HIS A 418 -24.29 -6.29 -6.56
C HIS A 418 -24.69 -7.47 -5.66
N ALA A 419 -23.98 -8.60 -5.74
CA ALA A 419 -24.31 -9.83 -5.01
C ALA A 419 -24.23 -9.67 -3.48
N TYR A 420 -23.34 -8.80 -3.00
CA TYR A 420 -23.10 -8.57 -1.58
C TYR A 420 -23.50 -7.16 -1.12
N SER A 421 -24.44 -6.52 -1.84
CA SER A 421 -25.17 -5.35 -1.35
C SER A 421 -25.98 -5.76 -0.10
N GLY A 422 -25.83 -5.03 1.01
CA GLY A 422 -26.42 -5.38 2.31
C GLY A 422 -27.95 -5.23 2.41
N GLY A 423 -28.68 -5.34 1.30
CA GLY A 423 -30.15 -5.29 1.21
C GLY A 423 -30.70 -6.41 0.32
N PRO A 424 -32.03 -6.62 0.28
CA PRO A 424 -32.63 -7.68 -0.53
C PRO A 424 -32.35 -7.45 -2.02
N VAL A 425 -31.89 -8.51 -2.68
CA VAL A 425 -31.42 -8.54 -4.06
C VAL A 425 -32.60 -8.55 -5.04
N PRO A 426 -32.67 -7.64 -6.03
CA PRO A 426 -33.31 -7.96 -7.29
C PRO A 426 -32.29 -8.66 -8.19
N LEU A 427 -32.57 -9.91 -8.55
CA LEU A 427 -31.85 -10.61 -9.62
C LEU A 427 -32.11 -9.86 -10.94
N GLU A 428 -31.06 -9.43 -11.65
CA GLU A 428 -31.22 -8.92 -13.01
C GLU A 428 -31.50 -10.08 -13.97
N ASP A 429 -32.78 -10.24 -14.29
CA ASP A 429 -33.20 -10.19 -15.69
C ASP A 429 -34.45 -9.32 -15.78
N SER A 430 -34.31 -8.16 -16.42
CA SER A 430 -35.31 -7.10 -16.69
C SER A 430 -35.34 -5.96 -15.67
N ARG A 431 -34.72 -4.82 -15.99
CA ARG A 431 -34.97 -3.51 -15.34
C ARG A 431 -36.28 -2.83 -15.82
N VAL A 432 -37.09 -3.53 -16.61
CA VAL A 432 -38.28 -2.98 -17.28
C VAL A 432 -39.40 -4.01 -17.34
N GLY A 433 -40.65 -3.55 -17.24
CA GLY A 433 -41.85 -4.39 -17.37
C GLY A 433 -42.36 -5.00 -16.06
N GLY A 434 -43.44 -5.78 -16.17
CA GLY A 434 -44.21 -6.27 -15.02
C GLY A 434 -43.41 -7.12 -14.04
N LYS A 435 -42.50 -7.98 -14.52
CA LYS A 435 -41.68 -8.87 -13.66
C LYS A 435 -40.71 -8.08 -12.77
N ALA A 436 -40.09 -7.03 -13.32
CA ALA A 436 -39.24 -6.10 -12.58
C ALA A 436 -40.03 -5.39 -11.48
N ALA A 437 -41.21 -4.89 -11.83
CA ALA A 437 -42.12 -4.23 -10.89
C ALA A 437 -42.60 -5.19 -9.79
N SER A 438 -42.87 -6.46 -10.09
CA SER A 438 -43.26 -7.47 -9.10
C SER A 438 -42.15 -7.79 -8.10
N VAL A 439 -40.89 -7.82 -8.54
CA VAL A 439 -39.74 -8.01 -7.64
C VAL A 439 -39.56 -6.79 -6.74
N SER A 440 -39.58 -5.58 -7.30
CA SER A 440 -39.54 -4.35 -6.50
C SER A 440 -40.73 -4.25 -5.54
N TRP A 441 -41.90 -4.75 -5.93
CA TRP A 441 -43.09 -4.81 -5.05
C TRP A 441 -42.91 -5.80 -3.90
N ALA A 442 -42.23 -6.93 -4.10
CA ALA A 442 -41.88 -7.84 -3.02
C ALA A 442 -40.97 -7.15 -1.98
N CYS A 443 -39.98 -6.35 -2.43
CA CYS A 443 -39.13 -5.56 -1.55
C CYS A 443 -39.91 -4.47 -0.78
N VAL A 444 -40.90 -3.84 -1.42
CA VAL A 444 -41.82 -2.90 -0.75
C VAL A 444 -42.59 -3.61 0.39
N ARG A 445 -43.13 -4.81 0.13
CA ARG A 445 -43.84 -5.60 1.16
C ARG A 445 -42.93 -5.96 2.33
N GLU A 446 -41.72 -6.44 2.05
CA GLU A 446 -40.75 -6.78 3.09
C GLU A 446 -40.36 -5.55 3.92
N SER A 447 -40.21 -4.38 3.27
CA SER A 447 -39.91 -3.12 3.97
C SER A 447 -41.05 -2.68 4.87
N VAL A 448 -42.31 -2.89 4.47
CA VAL A 448 -43.49 -2.66 5.31
C VAL A 448 -43.52 -3.62 6.50
N ASP A 449 -43.22 -4.90 6.28
CA ASP A 449 -43.15 -5.90 7.36
C ASP A 449 -42.02 -5.61 8.34
N ARG A 450 -40.89 -5.07 7.86
CA ARG A 450 -39.79 -4.60 8.68
C ARG A 450 -40.19 -3.38 9.50
N LEU A 451 -40.76 -2.36 8.86
CA LEU A 451 -41.26 -1.16 9.55
C LEU A 451 -42.25 -1.53 10.65
N ARG A 452 -43.17 -2.46 10.39
CA ARG A 452 -44.11 -2.96 11.39
C ARG A 452 -43.39 -3.58 12.58
N ARG A 453 -42.41 -4.47 12.34
CA ARG A 453 -41.60 -5.08 13.42
C ARG A 453 -40.80 -4.04 14.20
N ASP A 454 -40.25 -3.04 13.54
CA ASP A 454 -39.46 -1.99 14.19
C ASP A 454 -40.37 -1.09 15.06
N VAL A 455 -41.59 -0.78 14.60
CA VAL A 455 -42.61 -0.06 15.39
C VAL A 455 -43.10 -0.89 16.58
N ASP A 456 -43.38 -2.18 16.37
CA ASP A 456 -43.77 -3.11 17.44
C ASP A 456 -42.63 -3.26 18.47
N GLY A 457 -41.39 -3.33 17.99
CA GLY A 457 -40.19 -3.37 18.83
C GLY A 457 -40.02 -2.09 19.66
N MET A 458 -40.23 -0.92 19.05
CA MET A 458 -40.22 0.36 19.74
C MET A 458 -41.33 0.44 20.80
N ALA A 459 -42.53 -0.06 20.49
CA ALA A 459 -43.64 -0.14 21.44
C ALA A 459 -43.37 -1.12 22.60
N GLY A 460 -42.39 -2.02 22.46
CA GLY A 460 -41.97 -2.97 23.49
C GLY A 460 -40.81 -2.49 24.39
N VAL A 461 -40.20 -1.34 24.12
CA VAL A 461 -39.06 -0.82 24.92
C VAL A 461 -39.54 -0.36 26.29
N PRO A 462 -39.09 -0.96 27.41
CA PRO A 462 -39.56 -0.58 28.73
C PRO A 462 -38.78 0.63 29.28
N VAL A 463 -39.40 1.43 30.14
CA VAL A 463 -38.75 2.57 30.83
C VAL A 463 -37.61 2.09 31.75
N GLU A 464 -37.83 0.95 32.38
CA GLU A 464 -36.91 0.28 33.30
C GLU A 464 -37.03 -1.24 33.13
N GLU A 465 -36.03 -2.02 33.56
CA GLU A 465 -35.99 -3.46 33.32
C GLU A 465 -37.20 -4.18 33.95
N GLY A 466 -38.05 -4.78 33.11
CA GLY A 466 -39.31 -5.42 33.52
C GLY A 466 -40.51 -4.48 33.71
N GLY A 467 -40.35 -3.18 33.45
CA GLY A 467 -41.38 -2.14 33.58
C GLY A 467 -42.29 -1.97 32.36
N ALA A 468 -43.18 -0.97 32.43
CA ALA A 468 -44.09 -0.63 31.34
C ALA A 468 -43.36 -0.02 30.14
N SER A 469 -43.98 -0.12 28.95
CA SER A 469 -43.45 0.46 27.71
C SER A 469 -43.28 1.98 27.82
N PHE A 470 -42.10 2.47 27.42
CA PHE A 470 -41.76 3.90 27.34
C PHE A 470 -42.77 4.66 26.49
N VAL A 471 -43.11 4.12 25.31
CA VAL A 471 -44.07 4.77 24.41
C VAL A 471 -45.49 4.77 25.00
N ALA A 472 -45.86 3.77 25.81
CA ALA A 472 -47.16 3.74 26.48
C ALA A 472 -47.25 4.72 27.66
N GLN A 473 -46.13 4.97 28.35
CA GLN A 473 -46.07 5.83 29.54
C GLN A 473 -45.83 7.30 29.17
N ASP A 474 -44.81 7.57 28.37
CA ASP A 474 -44.31 8.92 28.10
C ASP A 474 -44.66 9.42 26.68
N GLY A 475 -45.17 8.53 25.83
CA GLY A 475 -45.44 8.83 24.44
C GLY A 475 -44.17 9.03 23.62
N TRP A 476 -44.29 9.72 22.49
CA TRP A 476 -43.17 10.14 21.66
C TRP A 476 -43.37 11.58 21.19
N ASP A 477 -42.29 12.25 20.76
CA ASP A 477 -42.35 13.62 20.27
C ASP A 477 -43.39 13.76 19.13
N PRO A 478 -44.48 14.53 19.33
CA PRO A 478 -45.53 14.70 18.33
C PRO A 478 -45.02 15.25 17.00
N ALA A 479 -43.94 16.06 16.98
CA ALA A 479 -43.36 16.58 15.75
C ALA A 479 -42.71 15.46 14.92
N GLN A 480 -41.95 14.58 15.57
CA GLN A 480 -41.31 13.42 14.92
C GLN A 480 -42.35 12.38 14.48
N VAL A 481 -43.37 12.12 15.30
CA VAL A 481 -44.49 11.23 14.94
C VAL A 481 -45.22 11.78 13.72
N LYS A 482 -45.48 13.09 13.67
CA LYS A 482 -46.12 13.75 12.54
C LYS A 482 -45.26 13.66 11.28
N GLU A 483 -43.95 13.87 11.38
CA GLU A 483 -43.03 13.76 10.23
C GLU A 483 -43.07 12.36 9.60
N VAL A 484 -42.96 11.32 10.44
CA VAL A 484 -43.04 9.92 9.99
C VAL A 484 -44.42 9.61 9.41
N ARG A 485 -45.50 10.05 10.07
CA ARG A 485 -46.87 9.87 9.59
C ARG A 485 -47.09 10.53 8.23
N ASP A 486 -46.66 11.78 8.06
CA ASP A 486 -46.79 12.51 6.79
C ASP A 486 -46.03 11.81 5.66
N ALA A 487 -44.87 11.21 5.97
CA ALA A 487 -44.10 10.40 5.01
C ALA A 487 -44.86 9.12 4.63
N LEU A 488 -45.42 8.39 5.60
CA LEU A 488 -46.22 7.19 5.36
C LEU A 488 -47.50 7.50 4.58
N ASP A 489 -48.17 8.61 4.86
CA ASP A 489 -49.38 9.05 4.14
C ASP A 489 -49.07 9.43 2.68
N ARG A 490 -47.88 10.00 2.41
CA ARG A 490 -47.42 10.24 1.02
C ARG A 490 -47.16 8.92 0.29
N VAL A 491 -46.52 7.95 0.94
CA VAL A 491 -46.26 6.62 0.36
C VAL A 491 -47.58 5.88 0.12
N SER A 492 -48.49 5.89 1.09
CA SER A 492 -49.82 5.28 1.01
C SER A 492 -50.64 5.83 -0.16
N ARG A 493 -50.74 7.16 -0.29
CA ARG A 493 -51.42 7.80 -1.43
C ARG A 493 -50.79 7.44 -2.78
N ARG A 494 -49.47 7.34 -2.83
CA ARG A 494 -48.77 6.95 -4.06
C ARG A 494 -49.08 5.51 -4.46
N ILE A 495 -49.15 4.59 -3.50
CA ILE A 495 -49.53 3.18 -3.72
C ILE A 495 -51.01 3.08 -4.12
N ALA A 496 -51.90 3.82 -3.46
CA ALA A 496 -53.32 3.87 -3.82
C ALA A 496 -53.51 4.31 -5.28
N GLY A 497 -52.81 5.36 -5.72
CA GLY A 497 -52.82 5.77 -7.13
C GLY A 497 -52.23 4.74 -8.11
N TRP A 498 -51.60 3.66 -7.65
CA TRP A 498 -51.22 2.53 -8.52
C TRP A 498 -52.37 1.54 -8.69
N ALA A 499 -53.16 1.33 -7.63
CA ALA A 499 -54.38 0.53 -7.68
C ALA A 499 -55.43 1.21 -8.57
N ASP A 500 -55.67 2.51 -8.38
CA ASP A 500 -56.63 3.29 -9.18
C ASP A 500 -56.30 3.21 -10.68
N ARG A 501 -55.01 3.37 -11.04
CA ARG A 501 -54.55 3.24 -12.44
C ARG A 501 -54.69 1.83 -13.01
N ALA A 502 -54.62 0.80 -12.16
CA ALA A 502 -54.84 -0.58 -12.59
C ALA A 502 -56.33 -0.84 -12.84
N GLU A 503 -57.20 -0.28 -12.00
CA GLU A 503 -58.67 -0.33 -12.16
C GLU A 503 -59.11 0.44 -13.41
N GLU A 504 -58.66 1.68 -13.60
CA GLU A 504 -58.93 2.49 -14.80
C GLU A 504 -58.49 1.77 -16.10
N ARG A 505 -57.34 1.09 -16.07
CA ARG A 505 -56.88 0.27 -17.21
C ARG A 505 -57.75 -0.96 -17.45
N ALA A 506 -58.20 -1.63 -16.39
CA ALA A 506 -59.07 -2.79 -16.51
C ALA A 506 -60.43 -2.40 -17.09
N GLU A 507 -60.98 -1.27 -16.67
CA GLU A 507 -62.21 -0.69 -17.20
C GLU A 507 -62.07 -0.27 -18.68
N ALA A 508 -60.97 0.38 -19.05
CA ALA A 508 -60.70 0.77 -20.43
C ALA A 508 -60.57 -0.44 -21.38
N VAL A 509 -59.88 -1.49 -20.95
CA VAL A 509 -59.75 -2.75 -21.72
C VAL A 509 -61.10 -3.46 -21.85
N ALA A 510 -61.93 -3.42 -20.81
CA ALA A 510 -63.28 -3.99 -20.84
C ALA A 510 -64.27 -3.18 -21.72
N ALA A 511 -64.04 -1.89 -21.93
CA ALA A 511 -64.83 -1.04 -22.83
C ALA A 511 -64.43 -1.17 -24.32
N GLU A 512 -63.21 -1.64 -24.60
CA GLU A 512 -62.69 -1.90 -25.95
C GLU A 512 -62.92 -3.34 -26.44
N SER A 513 -63.39 -4.23 -25.55
CA SER A 513 -63.73 -5.64 -25.82
C SER A 513 -65.23 -5.81 -26.01
#